data_AF-A0A972IQA2-F1
#
_entry.id   AF-A0A972IQA2-F1
#
_cell.length_a   1.000
_cell.length_b   1.000
_cell.length_c   1.000
_cell.angle_alpha   90.00
_cell.angle_beta   90.00
_cell.angle_gamma   90.00
#
_symmetry.space_group_name_H-M   'P 1'
#
loop_
_entity.id
_entity.type
_entity.pdbx_description
1 polymer ?
#
loop_
_entity_poly.entity_id
_entity_poly.type
_entity_poly.pdbx_seq_one_letter_code
_entity_poly.pdbx_strand_id
1 'polypeptide(L)'
;MILQNYDSQIKITNDIENYVISALGFLANTFDNTPVYLVCPDTMDKIYPPRKRICLNRECVEKMLKKLADEKKANEGAFDRSRKEEGTSTGSKRITEANREDCRTRREMDEKETEDKREEDIWDKIGECARETVSKTIAIGVYVENPTVVNVEQRPSVFISNERVEDIGNDMIARGSYEPKDYGLCFKNLFSAVFLHELTHAYIKTPVSIYSKPWGKVIEESLCNAVAYRQIKNWKARSILSRFFLSQPVEYTGYSYFQLNTENFMPQLDIWVKKEIDFSPLQFLYSGYAFINDIAAFLPIEYRREYERIKDRFWDYPPDILLHELFHIFRRYLNQKKSIDFSVEIFKTRALKILNHIYGF
;
A
#
# COMPACT_ATOMS: atom_id res chain seq x y z
N MET A 1 -28.89 -13.38 -4.43
CA MET A 1 -27.52 -13.92 -4.51
C MET A 1 -26.75 -13.03 -5.47
N ILE A 2 -25.72 -12.35 -4.97
CA ILE A 2 -25.07 -11.24 -5.69
C ILE A 2 -23.77 -11.70 -6.37
N LEU A 3 -23.13 -12.75 -5.86
CA LEU A 3 -22.07 -13.47 -6.56
C LEU A 3 -22.71 -14.41 -7.60
N GLN A 4 -22.50 -14.16 -8.88
CA GLN A 4 -23.13 -14.91 -9.97
C GLN A 4 -22.05 -15.39 -10.94
N ASN A 5 -22.08 -16.67 -11.31
CA ASN A 5 -21.24 -17.15 -12.41
C ASN A 5 -21.90 -16.79 -13.74
N TYR A 6 -21.23 -15.94 -14.53
CA TYR A 6 -21.69 -15.56 -15.86
C TYR A 6 -21.17 -16.54 -16.92
N ASP A 7 -19.84 -16.68 -17.04
CA ASP A 7 -19.21 -17.59 -18.00
C ASP A 7 -17.83 -18.15 -17.55
N SER A 8 -17.45 -17.92 -16.28
CA SER A 8 -16.24 -18.49 -15.70
C SER A 8 -16.34 -20.02 -15.64
N GLN A 9 -15.29 -20.70 -16.09
CA GLN A 9 -15.15 -22.16 -16.01
C GLN A 9 -14.79 -22.61 -14.59
N ILE A 10 -14.13 -21.73 -13.83
CA ILE A 10 -13.81 -21.98 -12.42
C ILE A 10 -14.99 -21.57 -11.56
N LYS A 11 -15.56 -22.55 -10.85
CA LYS A 11 -16.65 -22.33 -9.90
C LYS A 11 -16.12 -21.98 -8.53
N ILE A 12 -16.70 -20.96 -7.91
CA ILE A 12 -16.47 -20.64 -6.50
C ILE A 12 -17.25 -21.64 -5.65
N THR A 13 -16.56 -22.26 -4.69
CA THR A 13 -17.19 -23.19 -3.74
C THR A 13 -17.83 -22.42 -2.59
N ASN A 14 -18.80 -23.04 -1.91
CA ASN A 14 -19.44 -22.43 -0.74
C ASN A 14 -18.44 -22.07 0.37
N ASP A 15 -17.31 -22.78 0.51
CA ASP A 15 -16.26 -22.43 1.49
C ASP A 15 -15.61 -21.09 1.16
N ILE A 16 -15.30 -20.85 -0.12
CA ILE A 16 -14.69 -19.61 -0.59
C ILE A 16 -15.70 -18.46 -0.49
N GLU A 17 -16.96 -18.69 -0.89
CA GLU A 17 -18.02 -17.69 -0.79
C GLU A 17 -18.27 -17.29 0.67
N ASN A 18 -18.43 -18.26 1.58
CA ASN A 18 -18.61 -17.97 3.01
C ASN A 18 -17.38 -17.25 3.60
N TYR A 19 -16.18 -17.63 3.18
CA TYR A 19 -14.95 -16.97 3.63
C TYR A 19 -14.93 -15.49 3.21
N VAL A 20 -15.23 -15.17 1.95
CA VAL A 20 -15.23 -13.78 1.48
C VAL A 20 -16.35 -12.96 2.13
N ILE A 21 -17.55 -13.53 2.29
CA ILE A 21 -18.68 -12.88 2.96
C ILE A 21 -18.33 -12.57 4.42
N SER A 22 -17.67 -13.50 5.11
CA SER A 22 -17.22 -13.27 6.49
C SER A 22 -16.18 -12.16 6.63
N ALA A 23 -15.48 -11.82 5.54
CA ALA A 23 -14.44 -10.80 5.51
C ALA A 23 -14.98 -9.40 5.21
N LEU A 24 -16.19 -9.25 4.63
CA LEU A 24 -16.76 -8.00 4.08
C LEU A 24 -16.66 -6.76 4.99
N GLY A 25 -16.74 -6.92 6.31
CA GLY A 25 -16.68 -5.81 7.26
C GLY A 25 -17.66 -4.69 6.91
N PHE A 26 -17.14 -3.46 6.75
CA PHE A 26 -17.96 -2.28 6.40
C PHE A 26 -18.47 -2.28 4.95
N LEU A 27 -17.94 -3.16 4.08
CA LEU A 27 -18.37 -3.27 2.68
C LEU A 27 -19.66 -4.09 2.51
N ALA A 28 -20.24 -4.64 3.59
CA ALA A 28 -21.45 -5.45 3.50
C ALA A 28 -22.60 -4.76 2.76
N ASN A 29 -22.85 -3.48 3.07
CA ASN A 29 -23.88 -2.71 2.36
C ASN A 29 -23.51 -2.47 0.87
N THR A 30 -22.22 -2.30 0.56
CA THR A 30 -21.77 -2.19 -0.84
C THR A 30 -22.01 -3.49 -1.59
N PHE A 31 -21.72 -4.63 -0.96
CA PHE A 31 -21.97 -5.96 -1.51
C PHE A 31 -23.46 -6.17 -1.79
N ASP A 32 -24.33 -5.85 -0.83
CA ASP A 32 -25.79 -6.00 -0.99
C ASP A 32 -26.37 -5.21 -2.18
N ASN A 33 -25.66 -4.17 -2.63
CA ASN A 33 -26.10 -3.27 -3.69
C ASN A 33 -25.30 -3.36 -4.99
N THR A 34 -24.27 -4.22 -5.07
CA THR A 34 -23.37 -4.30 -6.22
C THR A 34 -23.20 -5.75 -6.68
N PRO A 35 -23.83 -6.17 -7.80
CA PRO A 35 -23.62 -7.48 -8.42
C PRO A 35 -22.15 -7.78 -8.63
N VAL A 36 -21.78 -9.03 -8.40
CA VAL A 36 -20.44 -9.53 -8.66
C VAL A 36 -20.54 -10.70 -9.64
N TYR A 37 -20.02 -10.50 -10.84
CA TYR A 37 -20.06 -11.50 -11.91
C TYR A 37 -18.69 -12.18 -12.07
N LEU A 38 -18.69 -13.51 -12.09
CA LEU A 38 -17.52 -14.30 -12.40
C LEU A 38 -17.48 -14.52 -13.91
N VAL A 39 -16.40 -14.07 -14.55
CA VAL A 39 -16.27 -14.06 -16.01
C VAL A 39 -15.00 -14.74 -16.49
N CYS A 40 -15.03 -15.32 -17.68
CA CYS A 40 -13.83 -15.83 -18.33
C CYS A 40 -12.91 -14.69 -18.81
N PRO A 41 -11.63 -14.96 -19.12
CA PRO A 41 -10.68 -13.95 -19.60
C PRO A 41 -11.14 -13.18 -20.85
N ASP A 42 -11.77 -13.87 -21.81
CA ASP A 42 -12.25 -13.24 -23.05
C ASP A 42 -13.36 -12.22 -22.80
N THR A 43 -14.25 -12.53 -21.86
CA THR A 43 -15.32 -11.61 -21.44
C THR A 43 -14.73 -10.44 -20.64
N MET A 44 -13.77 -10.70 -19.76
CA MET A 44 -13.03 -9.64 -19.06
C MET A 44 -12.35 -8.67 -20.03
N ASP A 45 -11.74 -9.16 -21.11
CA ASP A 45 -11.09 -8.31 -22.12
C ASP A 45 -12.07 -7.56 -23.03
N LYS A 46 -13.31 -8.04 -23.18
CA LYS A 46 -14.38 -7.26 -23.82
C LYS A 46 -14.86 -6.13 -22.92
N ILE A 47 -15.01 -6.40 -21.63
CA ILE A 47 -15.44 -5.41 -20.61
C ILE A 47 -14.37 -4.34 -20.45
N TYR A 48 -13.13 -4.77 -20.26
CA TYR A 48 -12.02 -3.91 -19.93
C TYR A 48 -10.77 -4.28 -20.73
N PRO A 49 -10.71 -3.86 -22.02
CA PRO A 49 -9.69 -4.30 -22.94
C PRO A 49 -8.26 -3.95 -22.50
N PRO A 50 -7.27 -4.78 -22.84
CA PRO A 50 -5.86 -4.43 -22.74
C PRO A 50 -5.58 -3.21 -23.64
N ARG A 51 -5.54 -2.02 -23.04
CA ARG A 51 -5.22 -0.76 -23.74
C ARG A 51 -3.90 -0.21 -23.23
N LYS A 52 -3.35 0.78 -23.94
CA LYS A 52 -2.34 1.66 -23.35
C LYS A 52 -2.94 2.29 -22.11
N ARG A 53 -2.31 2.06 -20.96
CA ARG A 53 -2.68 2.66 -19.70
C ARG A 53 -1.57 3.59 -19.27
N ILE A 54 -1.97 4.65 -18.59
CA ILE A 54 -1.06 5.44 -17.81
C ILE A 54 -0.58 4.56 -16.66
N CYS A 55 0.70 4.23 -16.69
CA CYS A 55 1.40 3.50 -15.65
C CYS A 55 2.61 4.32 -15.23
N LEU A 56 2.95 4.25 -13.96
CA LEU A 56 4.15 4.86 -13.41
C LEU A 56 5.36 3.99 -13.72
N ASN A 57 6.43 4.64 -14.17
CA ASN A 57 7.73 4.00 -14.28
C ASN A 57 8.33 3.83 -12.88
N ARG A 58 8.40 2.59 -12.39
CA ARG A 58 8.97 2.26 -11.07
C ARG A 58 10.35 2.88 -10.84
N GLU A 59 11.28 2.73 -11.79
CA GLU A 59 12.63 3.30 -11.63
C GLU A 59 12.63 4.84 -11.57
N CYS A 60 11.72 5.48 -12.30
CA CYS A 60 11.56 6.94 -12.25
C CYS A 60 11.06 7.37 -10.87
N VAL A 61 9.99 6.73 -10.38
CA VAL A 61 9.39 7.02 -9.07
C VAL A 61 10.43 6.80 -7.97
N GLU A 62 11.16 5.69 -7.99
CA GLU A 62 12.20 5.39 -7.00
C GLU A 62 13.33 6.44 -7.00
N LYS A 63 13.80 6.86 -8.19
CA LYS A 63 14.81 7.92 -8.32
C LYS A 63 14.31 9.27 -7.82
N MET A 64 13.08 9.63 -8.17
CA MET A 64 12.44 10.86 -7.73
C MET A 64 12.28 10.89 -6.21
N LEU A 65 11.76 9.81 -5.60
CA LEU A 65 11.60 9.69 -4.15
C LEU A 65 12.94 9.77 -3.43
N LYS A 66 13.97 9.10 -3.96
CA LYS A 66 15.32 9.17 -3.40
C LYS A 66 15.86 10.61 -3.40
N LYS A 67 15.68 11.34 -4.50
CA LYS A 67 16.10 12.74 -4.61
C LYS A 67 15.39 13.62 -3.57
N LEU A 68 14.08 13.47 -3.42
CA LEU A 68 13.30 14.19 -2.40
C LEU A 68 13.77 13.87 -0.96
N ALA A 69 14.12 12.60 -0.70
CA ALA A 69 14.67 12.18 0.59
C ALA A 69 16.05 12.75 0.89
N ASP A 70 16.91 12.82 -0.13
CA ASP A 70 18.23 13.41 0.01
C ASP A 70 18.13 14.94 0.21
N GLU A 71 17.21 15.62 -0.49
CA GLU A 71 16.91 17.05 -0.31
C GLU A 71 16.34 17.35 1.09
N LYS A 72 15.41 16.52 1.59
CA LYS A 72 14.88 16.66 2.95
C LYS A 72 15.98 16.53 4.01
N LYS A 73 16.84 15.51 3.90
CA LYS A 73 17.98 15.33 4.80
C LYS A 73 18.97 16.49 4.75
N ALA A 74 19.23 17.03 3.55
CA ALA A 74 20.11 18.18 3.39
C ALA A 74 19.55 19.44 4.07
N ASN A 75 18.24 19.66 3.96
CA ASN A 75 17.55 20.79 4.59
C ASN A 75 17.47 20.65 6.12
N GLU A 76 17.16 19.47 6.64
CA GLU A 76 17.19 19.19 8.10
C GLU A 76 18.60 19.40 8.67
N GLY A 77 19.64 18.94 7.95
CA GLY A 77 21.04 19.15 8.34
C GLY A 77 21.56 20.58 8.15
N ALA A 78 20.89 21.42 7.36
CA ALA A 78 21.16 22.85 7.26
C ALA A 78 20.50 23.62 8.41
N PHE A 79 19.25 23.27 8.76
CA PHE A 79 18.49 23.86 9.85
C PHE A 79 19.17 23.66 11.22
N ASP A 80 19.71 22.46 11.47
CA ASP A 80 20.49 22.16 12.69
C ASP A 80 21.81 22.94 12.79
N ARG A 81 22.39 23.37 11.65
CA ARG A 81 23.60 24.20 11.62
C ARG A 81 23.28 25.67 11.93
N SER A 82 22.22 26.22 11.34
CA SER A 82 21.74 27.58 11.63
C SER A 82 21.33 27.77 13.09
N ARG A 83 20.72 26.74 13.73
CA ARG A 83 20.31 26.80 15.14
C ARG A 83 21.49 26.81 16.12
N LYS A 84 22.65 26.25 15.72
CA LYS A 84 23.90 26.34 16.50
C LYS A 84 24.57 27.70 16.36
N GLU A 85 24.39 28.40 15.24
CA GLU A 85 24.95 29.73 15.02
C GLU A 85 24.10 30.83 15.71
N GLU A 86 22.76 30.72 15.70
CA GLU A 86 21.88 31.68 16.39
C GLU A 86 21.95 31.62 17.94
N GLY A 87 22.42 30.50 18.51
CA GLY A 87 22.65 30.37 19.95
C GLY A 87 23.78 31.24 20.53
N THR A 88 24.49 32.00 19.69
CA THR A 88 25.60 32.88 20.11
C THR A 88 25.35 34.38 19.95
N SER A 89 24.18 34.80 19.46
CA SER A 89 23.86 36.22 19.27
C SER A 89 23.03 36.79 20.44
N THR A 90 23.70 37.37 21.43
CA THR A 90 23.12 38.19 22.50
C THR A 90 22.66 39.56 21.96
N GLY A 91 21.47 39.60 21.34
CA GLY A 91 20.84 40.82 20.83
C GLY A 91 19.45 41.04 21.40
N SER A 92 19.36 41.70 22.56
CA SER A 92 18.10 42.07 23.21
C SER A 92 17.29 43.06 22.36
N LYS A 93 16.17 42.61 21.78
CA LYS A 93 15.06 43.48 21.37
C LYS A 93 13.78 42.99 22.06
N ARG A 94 13.16 43.85 22.86
CA ARG A 94 11.84 43.61 23.47
C ARG A 94 10.79 43.47 22.37
N ILE A 95 10.37 42.24 22.12
CA ILE A 95 9.20 41.92 21.30
C ILE A 95 8.02 41.82 22.28
N THR A 96 7.00 42.66 22.09
CA THR A 96 5.72 42.61 22.83
C THR A 96 4.93 41.35 22.46
N GLU A 97 4.09 40.84 23.36
CA GLU A 97 3.34 39.59 23.16
C GLU A 97 2.43 39.61 21.92
N ALA A 98 1.79 40.76 21.62
CA ALA A 98 1.00 40.93 20.39
C ALA A 98 1.84 40.80 19.10
N ASN A 99 3.10 41.25 19.11
CA ASN A 99 4.03 41.07 17.98
C ASN A 99 4.61 39.66 17.90
N ARG A 100 4.54 38.88 18.99
CA ARG A 100 4.91 37.45 18.97
C ARG A 100 3.80 36.62 18.37
N GLU A 101 2.54 36.87 18.72
CA GLU A 101 1.38 36.19 18.16
C GLU A 101 1.33 36.38 16.64
N ASP A 102 1.39 37.63 16.16
CA ASP A 102 1.28 37.98 14.73
C ASP A 102 2.45 37.41 13.89
N CYS A 103 3.67 37.41 14.44
CA CYS A 103 4.83 36.75 13.80
C CYS A 103 4.72 35.22 13.80
N ARG A 104 4.06 34.63 14.79
CA ARG A 104 3.86 33.17 14.87
C ARG A 104 2.82 32.73 13.86
N THR A 105 1.70 33.45 13.79
CA THR A 105 0.63 33.18 12.82
C THR A 105 1.11 33.38 11.39
N ARG A 106 1.89 34.45 11.11
CA ARG A 106 2.52 34.62 9.78
C ARG A 106 3.52 33.51 9.44
N ARG A 107 4.37 33.10 10.38
CA ARG A 107 5.30 31.97 10.16
C ARG A 107 4.56 30.67 9.92
N GLU A 108 3.52 30.38 10.70
CA GLU A 108 2.69 29.17 10.53
C GLU A 108 1.95 29.18 9.19
N MET A 109 1.47 30.35 8.74
CA MET A 109 0.87 30.50 7.41
C MET A 109 1.89 30.36 6.28
N ASP A 110 3.08 30.98 6.39
CA ASP A 110 4.14 30.89 5.40
C ASP A 110 4.71 29.46 5.30
N GLU A 111 4.88 28.78 6.45
CA GLU A 111 5.28 27.36 6.54
C GLU A 111 4.24 26.44 5.89
N LYS A 112 2.95 26.66 6.18
CA LYS A 112 1.86 25.91 5.55
C LYS A 112 1.78 26.15 4.04
N GLU A 113 1.91 27.39 3.59
CA GLU A 113 1.92 27.72 2.15
C GLU A 113 3.15 27.14 1.43
N THR A 114 4.30 27.00 2.13
CA THR A 114 5.47 26.33 1.56
C THR A 114 5.34 24.80 1.58
N GLU A 115 4.65 24.21 2.54
CA GLU A 115 4.31 22.79 2.54
C GLU A 115 3.33 22.47 1.41
N ASP A 116 2.22 23.21 1.29
CA ASP A 116 1.20 23.00 0.25
C ASP A 116 1.82 23.08 -1.17
N LYS A 117 2.70 24.07 -1.43
CA LYS A 117 3.42 24.17 -2.71
C LYS A 117 4.40 23.02 -2.96
N ARG A 118 5.00 22.45 -1.92
CA ARG A 118 5.88 21.27 -2.05
C ARG A 118 5.09 20.01 -2.33
N GLU A 119 3.86 19.92 -1.83
CA GLU A 119 2.98 18.78 -2.06
C GLU A 119 2.42 18.73 -3.48
N GLU A 120 1.99 19.88 -4.02
CA GLU A 120 1.58 20.00 -5.42
C GLU A 120 2.73 19.61 -6.38
N ASP A 121 3.95 20.09 -6.12
CA ASP A 121 5.15 19.79 -6.90
C ASP A 121 5.51 18.28 -6.93
N ILE A 122 5.16 17.51 -5.88
CA ILE A 122 5.40 16.06 -5.84
C ILE A 122 4.42 15.31 -6.74
N TRP A 123 3.15 15.68 -6.76
CA TRP A 123 2.19 15.04 -7.65
C TRP A 123 2.47 15.34 -9.11
N ASP A 124 2.92 16.56 -9.41
CA ASP A 124 3.37 16.93 -10.75
C ASP A 124 4.59 16.11 -11.17
N LYS A 125 5.59 15.95 -10.29
CA LYS A 125 6.75 15.08 -10.52
C LYS A 125 6.40 13.60 -10.67
N ILE A 126 5.40 13.10 -9.93
CA ILE A 126 4.87 11.75 -10.14
C ILE A 126 4.21 11.64 -11.52
N GLY A 127 3.51 12.70 -11.94
CA GLY A 127 2.99 12.85 -13.29
C GLY A 127 4.08 12.75 -14.36
N GLU A 128 5.28 13.30 -14.13
CA GLU A 128 6.43 13.16 -15.05
C GLU A 128 6.92 11.71 -15.18
N CYS A 129 6.75 10.89 -14.13
CA CYS A 129 7.05 9.46 -14.17
C CYS A 129 5.95 8.63 -14.84
N ALA A 130 4.81 9.24 -15.18
CA ALA A 130 3.73 8.58 -15.88
C ALA A 130 4.10 8.38 -17.34
N ARG A 131 3.90 7.15 -17.83
CA ARG A 131 4.11 6.78 -19.22
C ARG A 131 2.91 6.02 -19.75
N GLU A 132 2.60 6.26 -21.02
CA GLU A 132 1.70 5.35 -21.73
C GLU A 132 2.44 4.06 -22.03
N THR A 133 2.02 2.98 -21.39
CA THR A 133 2.50 1.64 -21.72
C THR A 133 1.32 0.76 -22.05
N VAL A 134 1.49 -0.13 -23.05
CA VAL A 134 0.56 -1.25 -23.18
C VAL A 134 0.59 -1.98 -21.85
N SER A 135 -0.55 -2.04 -21.17
CA SER A 135 -0.64 -2.66 -19.86
C SER A 135 -0.24 -4.13 -20.01
N LYS A 136 0.97 -4.50 -19.57
CA LYS A 136 1.32 -5.92 -19.40
C LYS A 136 0.46 -6.55 -18.31
N THR A 137 -0.08 -5.72 -17.42
CA THR A 137 -1.02 -6.10 -16.37
C THR A 137 -2.41 -6.18 -16.97
N ILE A 138 -2.87 -7.40 -17.17
CA ILE A 138 -4.23 -7.68 -17.62
C ILE A 138 -5.15 -7.60 -16.40
N ALA A 139 -6.37 -7.09 -16.57
CA ALA A 139 -7.29 -6.92 -15.44
C ALA A 139 -7.76 -8.26 -14.88
N ILE A 140 -7.64 -8.43 -13.57
CA ILE A 140 -8.06 -9.64 -12.85
C ILE A 140 -9.50 -9.45 -12.36
N GLY A 141 -9.81 -8.26 -11.87
CA GLY A 141 -11.15 -7.77 -11.60
C GLY A 141 -11.33 -6.36 -12.16
N VAL A 142 -12.58 -5.90 -12.20
CA VAL A 142 -12.94 -4.52 -12.52
C VAL A 142 -14.31 -4.16 -11.95
N TYR A 143 -14.39 -3.01 -11.30
CA TYR A 143 -15.66 -2.31 -11.06
C TYR A 143 -16.07 -1.48 -12.29
N VAL A 144 -17.32 -1.63 -12.73
CA VAL A 144 -17.89 -0.91 -13.87
C VAL A 144 -19.19 -0.25 -13.46
N GLU A 145 -19.26 1.09 -13.57
CA GLU A 145 -20.45 1.86 -13.24
C GLU A 145 -21.60 1.61 -14.23
N ASN A 146 -21.28 1.45 -15.52
CA ASN A 146 -22.25 1.25 -16.60
C ASN A 146 -21.83 0.04 -17.46
N PRO A 147 -22.18 -1.21 -17.07
CA PRO A 147 -21.76 -2.40 -17.78
C PRO A 147 -22.47 -2.55 -19.14
N THR A 148 -21.71 -2.84 -20.20
CA THR A 148 -22.25 -3.06 -21.56
C THR A 148 -22.39 -4.54 -21.92
N VAL A 149 -22.30 -5.43 -20.93
CA VAL A 149 -22.33 -6.89 -21.13
C VAL A 149 -23.76 -7.36 -21.32
N VAL A 150 -23.98 -8.23 -22.31
CA VAL A 150 -25.29 -8.81 -22.60
C VAL A 150 -25.72 -9.74 -21.45
N ASN A 151 -26.98 -9.69 -21.05
CA ASN A 151 -27.55 -10.50 -19.96
C ASN A 151 -26.95 -10.24 -18.56
N VAL A 152 -26.33 -9.09 -18.38
CA VAL A 152 -25.92 -8.57 -17.07
C VAL A 152 -26.85 -7.42 -16.67
N GLU A 153 -27.15 -7.30 -15.38
CA GLU A 153 -27.96 -6.20 -14.85
C GLU A 153 -27.32 -4.86 -15.24
N GLN A 154 -28.13 -3.94 -15.80
CA GLN A 154 -27.67 -2.63 -16.28
C GLN A 154 -27.53 -1.64 -15.12
N ARG A 155 -26.67 -1.98 -14.16
CA ARG A 155 -26.35 -1.18 -12.97
C ARG A 155 -24.88 -1.37 -12.58
N PRO A 156 -24.32 -0.51 -11.73
CA PRO A 156 -22.93 -0.65 -11.29
C PRO A 156 -22.65 -2.05 -10.75
N SER A 157 -21.61 -2.68 -11.29
CA SER A 157 -21.31 -4.10 -11.07
C SER A 157 -19.81 -4.33 -11.01
N VAL A 158 -19.40 -5.39 -10.31
CA VAL A 158 -18.03 -5.90 -10.27
C VAL A 158 -17.95 -7.13 -11.17
N PHE A 159 -16.84 -7.26 -11.88
CA PHE A 159 -16.50 -8.44 -12.67
C PHE A 159 -15.16 -8.99 -12.19
N ILE A 160 -15.03 -10.31 -12.06
CA ILE A 160 -13.79 -10.97 -11.63
C ILE A 160 -13.53 -12.17 -12.53
N SER A 161 -12.31 -12.30 -13.03
CA SER A 161 -11.87 -13.48 -13.77
C SER A 161 -11.15 -14.46 -12.86
N ASN A 162 -11.84 -15.57 -12.55
CA ASN A 162 -11.29 -16.61 -11.69
C ASN A 162 -10.11 -17.32 -12.35
N GLU A 163 -10.12 -17.48 -13.67
CA GLU A 163 -9.02 -18.06 -14.42
C GLU A 163 -7.74 -17.23 -14.24
N ARG A 164 -7.85 -15.89 -14.27
CA ARG A 164 -6.71 -15.02 -14.00
C ARG A 164 -6.24 -15.08 -12.55
N VAL A 165 -7.15 -15.26 -11.60
CA VAL A 165 -6.81 -15.50 -10.19
C VAL A 165 -6.06 -16.84 -10.04
N GLU A 166 -6.52 -17.89 -10.72
CA GLU A 166 -5.85 -19.20 -10.77
C GLU A 166 -4.46 -19.10 -11.39
N ASP A 167 -4.31 -18.38 -12.51
CA ASP A 167 -3.01 -18.17 -13.18
C ASP A 167 -2.00 -17.53 -12.23
N ILE A 168 -2.42 -16.54 -11.44
CA ILE A 168 -1.57 -15.90 -10.41
C ILE A 168 -1.19 -16.91 -9.33
N GLY A 169 -2.16 -17.68 -8.83
CA GLY A 169 -1.91 -18.73 -7.83
C GLY A 169 -0.90 -19.77 -8.31
N ASN A 170 -1.02 -20.18 -9.58
CA ASN A 170 -0.11 -21.11 -10.24
C ASN A 170 1.30 -20.51 -10.40
N ASP A 171 1.42 -19.25 -10.82
CA ASP A 171 2.71 -18.55 -10.90
C ASP A 171 3.39 -18.44 -9.52
N MET A 172 2.63 -18.16 -8.45
CA MET A 172 3.16 -18.13 -7.09
C MET A 172 3.69 -19.50 -6.64
N ILE A 173 3.00 -20.60 -6.97
CA ILE A 173 3.49 -21.95 -6.70
C ILE A 173 4.74 -22.26 -7.53
N ALA A 174 4.74 -21.92 -8.82
CA ALA A 174 5.88 -22.16 -9.71
C ALA A 174 7.16 -21.44 -9.25
N ARG A 175 7.02 -20.26 -8.63
CA ARG A 175 8.12 -19.50 -8.01
C ARG A 175 8.54 -20.01 -6.64
N GLY A 176 7.92 -21.07 -6.13
CA GLY A 176 8.19 -21.63 -4.80
C GLY A 176 7.69 -20.75 -3.66
N SER A 177 6.76 -19.81 -3.92
CA SER A 177 6.15 -19.02 -2.86
C SER A 177 5.13 -19.83 -2.06
N TYR A 178 4.57 -20.90 -2.66
CA TYR A 178 3.60 -21.81 -2.05
C TYR A 178 3.88 -23.27 -2.43
N GLU A 179 3.59 -24.16 -1.50
CA GLU A 179 3.58 -25.60 -1.76
C GLU A 179 2.36 -25.95 -2.64
N PRO A 180 2.50 -26.84 -3.64
CA PRO A 180 1.38 -27.24 -4.51
C PRO A 180 0.14 -27.75 -3.75
N LYS A 181 0.34 -28.41 -2.61
CA LYS A 181 -0.75 -28.90 -1.75
C LYS A 181 -1.61 -27.79 -1.14
N ASP A 182 -1.09 -26.57 -1.08
CA ASP A 182 -1.76 -25.40 -0.50
C ASP A 182 -2.47 -24.54 -1.57
N TYR A 183 -2.59 -25.03 -2.82
CA TYR A 183 -3.22 -24.31 -3.93
C TYR A 183 -4.61 -23.78 -3.59
N GLY A 184 -5.48 -24.63 -3.00
CA GLY A 184 -6.84 -24.20 -2.64
C GLY A 184 -6.87 -23.05 -1.63
N LEU A 185 -5.88 -22.97 -0.73
CA LEU A 185 -5.73 -21.86 0.20
C LEU A 185 -5.22 -20.60 -0.53
N CYS A 186 -4.26 -20.77 -1.45
CA CYS A 186 -3.74 -19.69 -2.28
C CYS A 186 -4.86 -19.03 -3.10
N PHE A 187 -5.59 -19.83 -3.88
CA PHE A 187 -6.70 -19.37 -4.69
C PHE A 187 -7.78 -18.67 -3.84
N LYS A 188 -8.20 -19.29 -2.72
CA LYS A 188 -9.18 -18.69 -1.82
C LYS A 188 -8.78 -17.29 -1.34
N ASN A 189 -7.54 -17.11 -0.93
CA ASN A 189 -7.05 -15.82 -0.42
C ASN A 189 -6.88 -14.78 -1.52
N LEU A 190 -6.36 -15.17 -2.70
CA LEU A 190 -6.22 -14.28 -3.85
C LEU A 190 -7.58 -13.82 -4.37
N PHE A 191 -8.53 -14.76 -4.56
CA PHE A 191 -9.90 -14.44 -4.95
C PHE A 191 -10.53 -13.45 -3.96
N SER A 192 -10.37 -13.73 -2.66
CA SER A 192 -10.93 -12.86 -1.62
C SER A 192 -10.33 -11.45 -1.66
N ALA A 193 -9.03 -11.32 -1.89
CA ALA A 193 -8.41 -10.01 -2.00
C ALA A 193 -8.85 -9.24 -3.23
N VAL A 194 -8.93 -9.88 -4.41
CA VAL A 194 -9.46 -9.25 -5.63
C VAL A 194 -10.92 -8.84 -5.42
N PHE A 195 -11.73 -9.72 -4.85
CA PHE A 195 -13.13 -9.42 -4.56
C PHE A 195 -13.30 -8.20 -3.67
N LEU A 196 -12.56 -8.13 -2.56
CA LEU A 196 -12.63 -7.01 -1.62
C LEU A 196 -12.04 -5.72 -2.21
N HIS A 197 -11.00 -5.83 -3.02
CA HIS A 197 -10.41 -4.72 -3.76
C HIS A 197 -11.44 -4.10 -4.72
N GLU A 198 -12.06 -4.89 -5.59
CA GLU A 198 -13.05 -4.38 -6.55
C GLU A 198 -14.31 -3.85 -5.86
N LEU A 199 -14.73 -4.48 -4.76
CA LEU A 199 -15.85 -3.99 -3.97
C LEU A 199 -15.52 -2.66 -3.27
N THR A 200 -14.23 -2.40 -2.98
CA THR A 200 -13.79 -1.12 -2.45
C THR A 200 -13.89 -0.02 -3.52
N HIS A 201 -13.56 -0.30 -4.78
CA HIS A 201 -13.86 0.64 -5.88
C HIS A 201 -15.35 0.97 -5.94
N ALA A 202 -16.23 -0.04 -5.81
CA ALA A 202 -17.67 0.16 -5.79
C ALA A 202 -18.17 0.95 -4.57
N TYR A 203 -17.44 0.93 -3.45
CA TYR A 203 -17.73 1.71 -2.26
C TYR A 203 -17.29 3.17 -2.42
N ILE A 204 -16.08 3.39 -2.93
CA ILE A 204 -15.48 4.71 -3.11
C ILE A 204 -16.15 5.49 -4.25
N LYS A 205 -16.36 4.85 -5.41
CA LYS A 205 -16.92 5.44 -6.63
C LYS A 205 -16.20 6.72 -7.05
N THR A 206 -14.87 6.66 -7.17
CA THR A 206 -14.08 7.81 -7.62
C THR A 206 -14.48 8.22 -9.03
N PRO A 207 -14.69 9.52 -9.30
CA PRO A 207 -14.95 10.01 -10.64
C PRO A 207 -13.80 9.68 -11.60
N VAL A 208 -14.13 9.33 -12.84
CA VAL A 208 -13.14 9.04 -13.90
C VAL A 208 -12.18 10.22 -14.12
N SER A 209 -12.62 11.47 -13.92
CA SER A 209 -11.78 12.68 -14.01
C SER A 209 -10.66 12.75 -12.97
N ILE A 210 -10.80 12.02 -11.85
CA ILE A 210 -9.80 11.92 -10.78
C ILE A 210 -9.00 10.64 -10.97
N TYR A 211 -9.66 9.50 -11.15
CA TYR A 211 -8.99 8.20 -11.30
C TYR A 211 -8.12 8.11 -12.57
N SER A 212 -8.44 8.87 -13.62
CA SER A 212 -7.58 8.95 -14.82
C SER A 212 -6.26 9.68 -14.58
N LYS A 213 -6.12 10.44 -13.49
CA LYS A 213 -4.86 11.10 -13.12
C LYS A 213 -3.93 10.09 -12.44
N PRO A 214 -2.60 10.13 -12.72
CA PRO A 214 -1.64 9.20 -12.11
C PRO A 214 -1.75 9.14 -10.59
N TRP A 215 -1.86 10.29 -9.93
CA TRP A 215 -1.97 10.37 -8.47
C TRP A 215 -3.29 9.80 -7.95
N GLY A 216 -4.41 10.07 -8.63
CA GLY A 216 -5.73 9.62 -8.21
C GLY A 216 -5.81 8.10 -8.25
N LYS A 217 -5.24 7.51 -9.31
CA LYS A 217 -5.08 6.07 -9.43
C LYS A 217 -4.20 5.50 -8.32
N VAL A 218 -3.03 6.07 -8.05
CA VAL A 218 -2.13 5.60 -6.97
C VAL A 218 -2.84 5.54 -5.62
N ILE A 219 -3.57 6.60 -5.26
CA ILE A 219 -4.26 6.66 -3.96
C ILE A 219 -5.37 5.62 -3.90
N GLU A 220 -6.25 5.57 -4.90
CA GLU A 220 -7.39 4.66 -4.87
C GLU A 220 -6.97 3.19 -4.91
N GLU A 221 -6.05 2.81 -5.79
CA GLU A 221 -5.55 1.43 -5.88
C GLU A 221 -4.89 0.99 -4.57
N SER A 222 -4.18 1.91 -3.92
CA SER A 222 -3.57 1.69 -2.61
C SER A 222 -4.61 1.56 -1.50
N LEU A 223 -5.69 2.35 -1.52
CA LEU A 223 -6.82 2.22 -0.60
C LEU A 223 -7.53 0.89 -0.78
N CYS A 224 -7.81 0.48 -2.02
CA CYS A 224 -8.46 -0.80 -2.35
C CYS A 224 -7.63 -1.99 -1.84
N ASN A 225 -6.32 -2.01 -2.10
CA ASN A 225 -5.42 -3.03 -1.57
C ASN A 225 -5.34 -3.00 -0.03
N ALA A 226 -5.33 -1.81 0.57
CA ALA A 226 -5.30 -1.67 2.03
C ALA A 226 -6.58 -2.19 2.69
N VAL A 227 -7.76 -1.92 2.11
CA VAL A 227 -9.03 -2.50 2.59
C VAL A 227 -8.98 -4.02 2.52
N ALA A 228 -8.62 -4.58 1.36
CA ALA A 228 -8.53 -6.03 1.17
C ALA A 228 -7.56 -6.68 2.18
N TYR A 229 -6.38 -6.09 2.38
CA TYR A 229 -5.39 -6.54 3.37
C TYR A 229 -5.93 -6.52 4.80
N ARG A 230 -6.62 -5.43 5.19
CA ARG A 230 -7.13 -5.26 6.56
C ARG A 230 -8.27 -6.21 6.88
N GLN A 231 -9.18 -6.43 5.94
CA GLN A 231 -10.34 -7.30 6.11
C GLN A 231 -9.96 -8.77 6.24
N ILE A 232 -8.90 -9.20 5.55
CA ILE A 232 -8.34 -10.55 5.69
C ILE A 232 -7.49 -10.60 6.96
N LYS A 233 -7.99 -11.24 8.04
CA LYS A 233 -7.32 -11.23 9.36
C LYS A 233 -6.23 -12.29 9.55
N ASN A 234 -6.23 -13.34 8.74
CA ASN A 234 -5.31 -14.45 8.88
C ASN A 234 -3.90 -14.06 8.39
N TRP A 235 -2.86 -14.28 9.21
CA TRP A 235 -1.49 -13.87 8.87
C TRP A 235 -0.93 -14.59 7.63
N LYS A 236 -1.22 -15.89 7.46
CA LYS A 236 -0.80 -16.65 6.27
C LYS A 236 -1.47 -16.10 5.02
N ALA A 237 -2.74 -15.71 5.14
CA ALA A 237 -3.45 -15.08 4.04
C ALA A 237 -2.84 -13.72 3.71
N ARG A 238 -2.64 -12.85 4.72
CA ARG A 238 -1.99 -11.54 4.55
C ARG A 238 -0.60 -11.63 3.92
N SER A 239 0.17 -12.66 4.26
CA SER A 239 1.51 -12.83 3.71
C SER A 239 1.50 -13.17 2.21
N ILE A 240 0.50 -13.92 1.73
CA ILE A 240 0.19 -14.10 0.29
C ILE A 240 -0.08 -12.76 -0.35
N LEU A 241 -0.96 -11.97 0.28
CA LEU A 241 -1.40 -10.70 -0.28
C LEU A 241 -0.24 -9.73 -0.40
N SER A 242 0.64 -9.66 0.61
CA SER A 242 1.85 -8.85 0.51
C SER A 242 2.71 -9.23 -0.69
N ARG A 243 2.94 -10.53 -0.94
CA ARG A 243 3.68 -10.98 -2.13
C ARG A 243 2.95 -10.64 -3.43
N PHE A 244 1.63 -10.85 -3.46
CA PHE A 244 0.79 -10.52 -4.61
C PHE A 244 0.84 -9.03 -4.93
N PHE A 245 0.59 -8.16 -3.95
CA PHE A 245 0.63 -6.71 -4.12
C PHE A 245 2.01 -6.18 -4.51
N LEU A 246 3.10 -6.78 -4.00
CA LEU A 246 4.46 -6.40 -4.41
C LEU A 246 4.78 -6.75 -5.87
N SER A 247 4.10 -7.75 -6.44
CA SER A 247 4.22 -8.11 -7.85
C SER A 247 3.39 -7.22 -8.78
N GLN A 248 2.48 -6.42 -8.21
CA GLN A 248 1.67 -5.46 -8.97
C GLN A 248 2.49 -4.23 -9.41
N PRO A 249 1.99 -3.50 -10.41
CA PRO A 249 2.52 -2.19 -10.79
C PRO A 249 2.63 -1.22 -9.60
N VAL A 250 3.56 -0.27 -9.65
CA VAL A 250 3.95 0.57 -8.48
C VAL A 250 2.79 1.38 -7.89
N GLU A 251 1.78 1.70 -8.69
CA GLU A 251 0.56 2.42 -8.29
C GLU A 251 -0.28 1.63 -7.29
N TYR A 252 -0.13 0.30 -7.28
CA TYR A 252 -0.85 -0.61 -6.38
C TYR A 252 -0.08 -0.89 -5.07
N THR A 253 1.17 -0.44 -4.98
CA THR A 253 2.08 -0.80 -3.88
C THR A 253 2.00 0.12 -2.66
N GLY A 254 1.28 1.25 -2.76
CA GLY A 254 1.15 2.22 -1.66
C GLY A 254 0.26 1.77 -0.50
N TYR A 255 -0.35 0.58 -0.58
CA TYR A 255 -1.20 0.01 0.47
C TYR A 255 -0.49 -0.10 1.84
N SER A 256 0.83 -0.26 1.83
CA SER A 256 1.66 -0.37 3.04
C SER A 256 1.66 0.93 3.86
N TYR A 257 1.47 2.12 3.26
CA TYR A 257 1.26 3.36 4.02
C TYR A 257 0.05 3.25 4.95
N PHE A 258 -1.07 2.81 4.39
CA PHE A 258 -2.34 2.68 5.10
C PHE A 258 -2.33 1.52 6.11
N GLN A 259 -1.55 0.47 5.84
CA GLN A 259 -1.26 -0.57 6.80
C GLN A 259 -0.55 0.00 8.03
N LEU A 260 0.47 0.84 7.82
CA LEU A 260 1.26 1.50 8.85
C LEU A 260 0.59 2.77 9.40
N ASN A 261 -0.65 3.08 9.03
CA ASN A 261 -1.35 4.25 9.57
C ASN A 261 -2.74 3.84 10.05
N THR A 262 -2.78 2.86 10.95
CA THR A 262 -4.00 2.15 11.33
C THR A 262 -5.07 3.04 11.95
N GLU A 263 -4.67 4.04 12.74
CA GLU A 263 -5.56 4.98 13.42
C GLU A 263 -6.20 5.98 12.44
N ASN A 264 -5.46 6.39 11.40
CA ASN A 264 -5.94 7.37 10.43
C ASN A 264 -6.56 6.74 9.17
N PHE A 265 -6.52 5.42 9.03
CA PHE A 265 -7.01 4.74 7.82
C PHE A 265 -8.48 5.03 7.51
N MET A 266 -9.39 4.79 8.46
CA MET A 266 -10.83 5.00 8.22
C MET A 266 -11.15 6.49 7.97
N PRO A 267 -10.60 7.45 8.74
CA PRO A 267 -10.72 8.87 8.40
C PRO A 267 -10.23 9.21 6.98
N GLN A 268 -9.07 8.68 6.57
CA GLN A 268 -8.52 8.90 5.23
C GLN A 268 -9.38 8.29 4.11
N LEU A 269 -9.92 7.10 4.35
CA LEU A 269 -10.87 6.47 3.43
C LEU A 269 -12.17 7.30 3.34
N ASP A 270 -12.69 7.79 4.45
CA ASP A 270 -13.92 8.60 4.49
C ASP A 270 -13.74 9.93 3.75
N ILE A 271 -12.59 10.60 3.92
CA ILE A 271 -12.21 11.81 3.18
C ILE A 271 -12.26 11.53 1.66
N TRP A 272 -11.67 10.41 1.23
CA TRP A 272 -11.67 10.01 -0.17
C TRP A 272 -13.08 9.70 -0.70
N VAL A 273 -13.89 8.97 0.07
CA VAL A 273 -15.30 8.65 -0.25
C VAL A 273 -16.15 9.93 -0.37
N LYS A 274 -15.94 10.90 0.54
CA LYS A 274 -16.61 12.21 0.50
C LYS A 274 -16.06 13.14 -0.57
N LYS A 275 -14.95 12.77 -1.22
CA LYS A 275 -14.25 13.57 -2.23
C LYS A 275 -13.72 14.89 -1.68
N GLU A 276 -13.45 14.92 -0.38
CA GLU A 276 -12.88 16.05 0.35
C GLU A 276 -11.35 15.95 0.24
N ILE A 277 -10.79 16.03 -0.97
CA ILE A 277 -9.37 15.68 -1.22
C ILE A 277 -8.42 16.56 -0.38
N ASP A 278 -7.82 15.96 0.65
CA ASP A 278 -6.75 16.53 1.48
C ASP A 278 -5.75 15.41 1.80
N PHE A 279 -4.78 15.19 0.90
CA PHE A 279 -3.79 14.11 1.01
C PHE A 279 -2.37 14.63 0.82
N SER A 280 -1.60 14.60 1.91
CA SER A 280 -0.15 14.88 1.90
C SER A 280 0.65 13.76 1.22
N PRO A 281 1.31 14.01 0.07
CA PRO A 281 2.07 13.00 -0.67
C PRO A 281 3.36 12.60 0.03
N LEU A 282 3.93 13.53 0.81
CA LEU A 282 5.15 13.34 1.58
C LEU A 282 4.97 12.30 2.68
N GLN A 283 3.81 12.22 3.30
CA GLN A 283 3.54 11.18 4.28
C GLN A 283 3.26 9.84 3.59
N PHE A 284 2.52 9.88 2.49
CA PHE A 284 2.07 8.71 1.73
C PHE A 284 3.23 7.88 1.14
N LEU A 285 4.27 8.52 0.60
CA LEU A 285 5.35 7.84 -0.12
C LEU A 285 6.51 7.35 0.76
N TYR A 286 6.71 7.94 1.95
CA TYR A 286 7.83 7.59 2.84
C TYR A 286 7.62 6.34 3.69
N SER A 287 6.38 5.90 3.85
CA SER A 287 6.01 4.70 4.61
C SER A 287 6.13 3.40 3.80
N GLY A 288 6.18 3.48 2.46
CA GLY A 288 5.82 2.35 1.62
C GLY A 288 6.92 1.32 1.37
N TYR A 289 8.19 1.72 1.46
CA TYR A 289 9.33 0.90 1.00
C TYR A 289 10.56 0.94 1.91
N ALA A 290 10.67 1.98 2.73
CA ALA A 290 11.88 2.30 3.46
C ALA A 290 12.23 1.23 4.51
N PHE A 291 11.30 0.83 5.37
CA PHE A 291 11.72 0.20 6.63
C PHE A 291 12.34 -1.20 6.52
N ILE A 292 11.91 -2.02 5.56
CA ILE A 292 12.50 -3.35 5.35
C ILE A 292 13.71 -3.21 4.42
N ASN A 293 13.55 -2.71 3.19
CA ASN A 293 14.67 -2.62 2.25
C ASN A 293 15.83 -1.71 2.72
N ASP A 294 15.57 -0.68 3.55
CA ASP A 294 16.63 0.20 4.07
C ASP A 294 17.45 -0.46 5.17
N ILE A 295 16.91 -1.45 5.91
CA ILE A 295 17.71 -2.20 6.91
C ILE A 295 18.90 -2.88 6.23
N ALA A 296 18.72 -3.41 5.02
CA ALA A 296 19.81 -4.02 4.24
C ALA A 296 20.97 -3.05 4.00
N ALA A 297 20.69 -1.77 3.82
CA ALA A 297 21.71 -0.74 3.58
C ALA A 297 22.57 -0.49 4.82
N PHE A 298 22.01 -0.65 6.03
CA PHE A 298 22.71 -0.51 7.31
C PHE A 298 23.41 -1.79 7.78
N LEU A 299 23.14 -2.93 7.14
CA LEU A 299 23.78 -4.20 7.46
C LEU A 299 25.12 -4.35 6.73
N PRO A 300 26.18 -4.83 7.43
CA PRO A 300 27.44 -5.24 6.79
C PRO A 300 27.21 -6.28 5.70
N ILE A 301 28.11 -6.30 4.71
CA ILE A 301 28.00 -7.17 3.52
C ILE A 301 27.84 -8.65 3.90
N GLU A 302 28.53 -9.14 4.93
CA GLU A 302 28.40 -10.52 5.38
C GLU A 302 26.99 -10.91 5.90
N TYR A 303 26.21 -9.95 6.40
CA TYR A 303 24.86 -10.19 6.93
C TYR A 303 23.75 -9.87 5.92
N ARG A 304 24.06 -9.16 4.84
CA ARG A 304 23.08 -8.86 3.78
C ARG A 304 22.52 -10.13 3.15
N ARG A 305 23.34 -11.15 2.93
CA ARG A 305 22.88 -12.41 2.33
C ARG A 305 21.90 -13.18 3.22
N GLU A 306 22.10 -13.11 4.53
CA GLU A 306 21.21 -13.72 5.52
C GLU A 306 19.93 -12.88 5.70
N TYR A 307 20.06 -11.55 5.68
CA TYR A 307 18.93 -10.62 5.68
C TYR A 307 18.06 -10.74 4.43
N GLU A 308 18.64 -10.84 3.23
CA GLU A 308 17.91 -11.08 1.98
C GLU A 308 17.17 -12.42 2.03
N ARG A 309 17.81 -13.48 2.56
CA ARG A 309 17.13 -14.76 2.83
C ARG A 309 15.96 -14.62 3.79
N ILE A 310 16.09 -13.82 4.83
CA ILE A 310 15.01 -13.57 5.80
C ILE A 310 13.91 -12.71 5.19
N LYS A 311 14.26 -11.69 4.40
CA LYS A 311 13.32 -10.82 3.66
C LYS A 311 12.49 -11.63 2.68
N ASP A 312 13.13 -12.52 1.92
CA ASP A 312 12.48 -13.42 0.96
C ASP A 312 11.53 -14.40 1.64
N ARG A 313 11.80 -14.73 2.91
CA ARG A 313 11.03 -15.67 3.74
C ARG A 313 10.22 -15.00 4.85
N PHE A 314 10.21 -13.67 4.88
CA PHE A 314 9.59 -12.86 5.94
C PHE A 314 8.07 -13.09 6.00
N TRP A 315 7.52 -13.54 4.88
CA TRP A 315 6.11 -13.82 4.70
C TRP A 315 5.77 -15.30 4.95
N ASP A 316 6.75 -16.18 5.17
CA ASP A 316 6.56 -17.63 5.26
C ASP A 316 6.48 -18.15 6.70
N TYR A 317 6.80 -17.32 7.69
CA TYR A 317 6.86 -17.71 9.09
C TYR A 317 5.96 -16.84 9.98
N PRO A 318 5.48 -17.40 11.10
CA PRO A 318 4.87 -16.63 12.18
C PRO A 318 5.78 -15.46 12.60
N PRO A 319 5.20 -14.27 12.87
CA PRO A 319 5.97 -13.06 13.17
C PRO A 319 6.97 -13.20 14.33
N ASP A 320 6.64 -13.98 15.35
CA ASP A 320 7.47 -14.25 16.53
C ASP A 320 8.73 -15.06 16.22
N ILE A 321 8.68 -15.97 15.25
CA ILE A 321 9.83 -16.79 14.82
C ILE A 321 10.83 -15.93 14.03
N LEU A 322 10.34 -15.11 13.09
CA LEU A 322 11.17 -14.19 12.30
C LEU A 322 11.79 -13.08 13.14
N LEU A 323 11.05 -12.55 14.13
CA LEU A 323 11.61 -11.62 15.09
C LEU A 323 12.75 -12.20 15.89
N HIS A 324 12.64 -13.48 16.26
CA HIS A 324 13.70 -14.16 16.99
C HIS A 324 14.95 -14.34 16.11
N GLU A 325 14.80 -14.68 14.83
CA GLU A 325 15.93 -14.79 13.90
C GLU A 325 16.57 -13.42 13.57
N LEU A 326 15.76 -12.39 13.27
CA LEU A 326 16.24 -11.02 13.11
C LEU A 326 16.95 -10.52 14.37
N PHE A 327 16.39 -10.79 15.55
CA PHE A 327 17.01 -10.45 16.83
C PHE A 327 18.39 -11.10 16.97
N HIS A 328 18.58 -12.36 16.62
CA HIS A 328 19.88 -13.03 16.74
C HIS A 328 20.93 -12.44 15.80
N ILE A 329 20.55 -12.02 14.60
CA ILE A 329 21.45 -11.32 13.66
C ILE A 329 21.84 -9.95 14.21
N PHE A 330 20.86 -9.15 14.64
CA PHE A 330 21.11 -7.83 15.21
C PHE A 330 21.91 -7.91 16.52
N ARG A 331 21.61 -8.88 17.39
CA ARG A 331 22.34 -9.13 18.63
C ARG A 331 23.78 -9.55 18.37
N ARG A 332 24.03 -10.42 17.38
CA ARG A 332 25.40 -10.80 16.97
C ARG A 332 26.19 -9.58 16.49
N TYR A 333 25.58 -8.73 15.66
CA TYR A 333 26.21 -7.51 15.16
C TYR A 333 26.48 -6.47 16.26
N LEU A 334 25.49 -6.20 17.12
CA LEU A 334 25.60 -5.21 18.20
C LEU A 334 26.52 -5.70 19.33
N ASN A 335 26.58 -6.99 19.63
CA ASN A 335 27.55 -7.53 20.61
C ASN A 335 29.00 -7.43 20.12
N GLN A 336 29.25 -7.43 18.81
CA GLN A 336 30.60 -7.21 18.26
C GLN A 336 31.04 -5.74 18.39
N LYS A 337 30.10 -4.80 18.27
CA LYS A 337 30.33 -3.38 18.57
C LYS A 337 29.95 -3.11 20.03
N LYS A 338 30.89 -3.27 20.98
CA LYS A 338 30.78 -3.07 22.44
C LYS A 338 30.13 -1.75 22.96
N SER A 339 29.43 -0.97 22.14
CA SER A 339 28.95 0.38 22.45
C SER A 339 27.42 0.55 22.50
N ILE A 340 26.61 -0.49 22.33
CA ILE A 340 25.15 -0.36 22.46
C ILE A 340 24.58 -1.56 23.22
N ASP A 341 24.16 -1.35 24.47
CA ASP A 341 23.46 -2.35 25.27
C ASP A 341 21.99 -2.43 24.79
N PHE A 342 21.77 -3.23 23.76
CA PHE A 342 20.45 -3.44 23.17
C PHE A 342 19.82 -4.68 23.80
N SER A 343 19.06 -4.49 24.89
CA SER A 343 18.45 -5.60 25.61
C SER A 343 17.37 -6.31 24.79
N VAL A 344 17.17 -7.61 25.08
CA VAL A 344 16.13 -8.45 24.47
C VAL A 344 14.75 -7.79 24.60
N GLU A 345 14.44 -7.21 25.77
CA GLU A 345 13.23 -6.44 26.02
C GLU A 345 13.06 -5.27 25.05
N ILE A 346 14.09 -4.43 24.84
CA ILE A 346 13.97 -3.23 23.99
C ILE A 346 13.74 -3.60 22.53
N PHE A 347 14.43 -4.63 22.02
CA PHE A 347 14.16 -5.16 20.69
C PHE A 347 12.76 -5.72 20.60
N LYS A 348 12.35 -6.57 21.54
CA LYS A 348 11.00 -7.14 21.57
C LYS A 348 9.93 -6.07 21.64
N THR A 349 10.10 -4.98 22.40
CA THR A 349 9.10 -3.90 22.47
C THR A 349 9.02 -3.11 21.17
N ARG A 350 10.14 -2.77 20.53
CA ARG A 350 10.13 -2.06 19.24
C ARG A 350 9.63 -2.95 18.11
N ALA A 351 10.04 -4.21 18.13
CA ALA A 351 9.62 -5.18 17.14
C ALA A 351 8.17 -5.63 17.35
N LEU A 352 7.67 -5.77 18.58
CA LEU A 352 6.23 -5.91 18.86
C LEU A 352 5.46 -4.68 18.42
N LYS A 353 5.97 -3.46 18.60
CA LYS A 353 5.30 -2.26 18.07
C LYS A 353 5.21 -2.31 16.55
N ILE A 354 6.29 -2.69 15.87
CA ILE A 354 6.31 -2.90 14.42
C ILE A 354 5.37 -4.05 14.01
N LEU A 355 5.31 -5.14 14.77
CA LEU A 355 4.43 -6.27 14.48
C LEU A 355 2.95 -5.98 14.77
N ASN A 356 2.61 -5.36 15.89
CA ASN A 356 1.25 -4.92 16.20
C ASN A 356 0.77 -3.92 15.15
N HIS A 357 1.68 -3.13 14.61
CA HIS A 357 1.41 -2.18 13.55
C HIS A 357 1.27 -2.81 12.16
N ILE A 358 2.07 -3.85 11.83
CA ILE A 358 2.00 -4.61 10.57
C ILE A 358 0.82 -5.62 10.58
N TYR A 359 0.49 -6.20 11.73
CA TYR A 359 -0.41 -7.34 11.85
C TYR A 359 -1.67 -7.09 12.69
N GLY A 360 -1.79 -5.94 13.36
CA GLY A 360 -3.01 -5.51 14.07
C GLY A 360 -3.41 -6.41 15.24
N PHE A 361 -2.45 -6.82 16.08
CA PHE A 361 -2.69 -7.52 17.35
C PHE A 361 -3.06 -6.56 18.48
#